data_AF-Q3AWB7-F1
#
_entry.id   AF-Q3AWB7-F1
#
_cell.length_a   1.000
_cell.length_b   1.000
_cell.length_c   1.000
_cell.angle_alpha   90.00
_cell.angle_beta   90.00
_cell.angle_gamma   90.00
#
_symmetry.space_group_name_H-M   'P 1'
#
loop_
_entity.id
_entity.type
_entity.pdbx_description
1 polymer ?
#
loop_
_entity_poly.entity_id
_entity_poly.type
_entity_poly.pdbx_seq_one_letter_code
_entity_poly.pdbx_strand_id
1 'polypeptide(L)'
;MVGRFDNIHPELTCNHALQILATPIEQLESQSDLYTAASHLINCPGSRTELALMAVLRHTSEEQAVRIAKRKSVEVLARLGCSSAMSAIGHCLWSDDIYLVENSVWALQQLNCDDPALIAQLLTLLADEKQNQRVLIQCLTGLKVVCALDVINALQESEIPGVRGAAIASIVQLANDESNVFKIVEQLTLPNQMDRQCAVQDLIDIGASGFLASIASAPISPAFRMRAFRKMLGHTDSEFLDASTLSLVDSILVDDPSCINIVHKYDQMPGCDFLLNDLFNTDFSRCYLALMGLRECPSEDLWPLIEESWEREAHNDYGAHYFFMHLLGSRSDWPQPVFDHVLKIVKESIANRRPQFRKSRAAAIQAFQNLCPDLFIDSFPHFLDEKLDPPWDCRYATVMCVDRISGVDKVVKEEIFNRFIEDSDPFVRARAAKSLANSTD
;
A
#
# COMPACT_ATOMS: atom_id res chain seq x y z
N MET A 1 -5.15 -15.58 9.03
CA MET A 1 -6.16 -14.75 8.34
C MET A 1 -5.80 -14.81 6.86
N VAL A 2 -6.69 -15.29 5.98
CA VAL A 2 -6.40 -15.40 4.54
C VAL A 2 -6.26 -13.98 3.97
N GLY A 3 -5.09 -13.66 3.45
CA GLY A 3 -4.80 -12.42 2.77
C GLY A 3 -5.60 -12.32 1.47
N ARG A 4 -6.05 -11.11 1.15
CA ARG A 4 -6.91 -10.83 -0.03
C ARG A 4 -6.29 -11.26 -1.38
N PHE A 5 -4.98 -11.47 -1.40
CA PHE A 5 -4.20 -11.86 -2.60
C PHE A 5 -3.64 -13.29 -2.50
N ASP A 6 -4.09 -14.09 -1.53
CA ASP A 6 -3.50 -15.42 -1.28
C ASP A 6 -3.97 -16.48 -2.29
N ASN A 7 -5.07 -16.25 -3.02
CA ASN A 7 -5.59 -17.18 -4.02
C ASN A 7 -5.39 -16.67 -5.46
N ILE A 8 -4.15 -16.74 -5.95
CA ILE A 8 -3.77 -16.31 -7.31
C ILE A 8 -4.06 -17.40 -8.36
N HIS A 9 -4.23 -18.65 -7.94
CA HIS A 9 -4.44 -19.82 -8.81
C HIS A 9 -5.66 -20.63 -8.36
N PRO A 10 -6.89 -20.20 -8.72
CA PRO A 10 -8.12 -20.78 -8.19
C PRO A 10 -8.37 -22.24 -8.62
N GLU A 11 -7.72 -22.71 -9.68
CA GLU A 11 -7.87 -24.07 -10.20
C GLU A 11 -6.89 -25.08 -9.56
N LEU A 12 -5.86 -24.59 -8.85
CA LEU A 12 -4.92 -25.45 -8.13
C LEU A 12 -5.54 -25.92 -6.82
N THR A 13 -5.57 -27.22 -6.58
CA THR A 13 -6.07 -27.77 -5.30
C THR A 13 -4.92 -27.98 -4.31
N CYS A 14 -5.22 -27.97 -3.01
CA CYS A 14 -4.24 -28.26 -1.96
C CYS A 14 -3.50 -29.60 -2.17
N ASN A 15 -4.23 -30.67 -2.55
CA ASN A 15 -3.61 -31.97 -2.80
C ASN A 15 -2.68 -31.94 -4.02
N HIS A 16 -3.08 -31.22 -5.07
CA HIS A 16 -2.25 -31.07 -6.26
C HIS A 16 -0.99 -30.26 -5.96
N ALA A 17 -1.09 -29.16 -5.20
CA ALA A 17 0.07 -28.40 -4.75
C ALA A 17 1.05 -29.25 -3.92
N LEU A 18 0.54 -30.06 -2.99
CA LEU A 18 1.38 -30.99 -2.22
C LEU A 18 2.06 -32.05 -3.11
N GLN A 19 1.36 -32.53 -4.15
CA GLN A 19 1.92 -33.47 -5.11
C GLN A 19 3.04 -32.83 -5.94
N ILE A 20 2.85 -31.60 -6.42
CA ILE A 20 3.89 -30.85 -7.15
C ILE A 20 5.16 -30.74 -6.30
N LEU A 21 5.05 -30.36 -5.02
CA LEU A 21 6.23 -30.24 -4.14
C LEU A 21 6.92 -31.58 -3.83
N ALA A 22 6.21 -32.70 -3.96
CA ALA A 22 6.77 -34.04 -3.75
C ALA A 22 7.39 -34.64 -5.03
N THR A 23 7.12 -34.06 -6.19
CA THR A 23 7.62 -34.54 -7.49
C THR A 23 9.05 -34.03 -7.72
N PRO A 24 10.00 -34.91 -8.12
CA PRO A 24 11.33 -34.47 -8.54
C PRO A 24 11.27 -33.44 -9.67
N ILE A 25 12.19 -32.47 -9.64
CA ILE A 25 12.16 -31.29 -10.52
C ILE A 25 12.21 -31.71 -11.99
N GLU A 26 12.97 -32.74 -12.30
CA GLU A 26 13.17 -33.28 -13.64
C GLU A 26 11.92 -33.94 -14.21
N GLN A 27 10.91 -34.20 -13.36
CA GLN A 27 9.64 -34.82 -13.71
C GLN A 27 8.48 -33.82 -13.75
N LEU A 28 8.72 -32.55 -13.42
CA LEU A 28 7.70 -31.51 -13.51
C LEU A 28 7.54 -31.05 -14.96
N GLU A 29 6.28 -30.78 -15.37
CA GLU A 29 5.98 -30.19 -16.68
C GLU A 29 6.57 -28.77 -16.78
N SER A 30 6.52 -28.02 -15.69
CA SER A 30 7.20 -26.73 -15.55
C SER A 30 7.93 -26.63 -14.21
N GLN A 31 9.19 -26.19 -14.23
CA GLN A 31 9.92 -25.92 -12.99
C GLN A 31 9.32 -24.78 -12.17
N SER A 32 8.61 -23.83 -12.80
CA SER A 32 7.91 -22.75 -12.10
C SER A 32 6.76 -23.24 -11.22
N ASP A 33 6.29 -24.48 -11.42
CA ASP A 33 5.20 -25.07 -10.65
C ASP A 33 5.57 -25.23 -9.18
N LEU A 34 6.85 -25.40 -8.84
CA LEU A 34 7.31 -25.43 -7.44
C LEU A 34 6.96 -24.14 -6.70
N TYR A 35 7.23 -22.98 -7.32
CA TYR A 35 6.89 -21.68 -6.75
C TYR A 35 5.37 -21.51 -6.61
N THR A 36 4.64 -21.87 -7.66
CA THR A 36 3.17 -21.81 -7.71
C THR A 36 2.55 -22.66 -6.60
N ALA A 37 3.02 -23.90 -6.45
CA ALA A 37 2.57 -24.82 -5.43
C ALA A 37 2.90 -24.32 -4.01
N ALA A 38 4.15 -23.92 -3.76
CA ALA A 38 4.54 -23.35 -2.47
C ALA A 38 3.68 -22.12 -2.11
N SER A 39 3.49 -21.19 -3.06
CA SER A 39 2.66 -20.00 -2.88
C SER A 39 1.21 -20.34 -2.53
N HIS A 40 0.63 -21.33 -3.22
CA HIS A 40 -0.77 -21.70 -3.03
C HIS A 40 -1.05 -22.32 -1.65
N LEU A 41 -0.06 -22.99 -1.05
CA LEU A 41 -0.23 -23.71 0.21
C LEU A 41 -0.55 -22.82 1.43
N ILE A 42 -0.42 -21.49 1.32
CA ILE A 42 -0.94 -20.56 2.34
C ILE A 42 -2.45 -20.74 2.58
N ASN A 43 -3.20 -21.21 1.58
CA ASN A 43 -4.64 -21.47 1.66
C ASN A 43 -4.97 -22.83 2.29
N CYS A 44 -3.96 -23.64 2.61
CA CYS A 44 -4.08 -25.03 3.01
C CYS A 44 -3.40 -25.28 4.38
N PRO A 45 -3.79 -24.58 5.46
CA PRO A 45 -3.12 -24.71 6.76
C PRO A 45 -3.21 -26.14 7.30
N GLY A 46 -2.12 -26.62 7.90
CA GLY A 46 -2.08 -27.92 8.57
C GLY A 46 -0.72 -28.61 8.47
N SER A 47 -0.55 -29.66 9.29
CA SER A 47 0.74 -30.35 9.47
C SER A 47 1.32 -30.93 8.17
N ARG A 48 0.48 -31.42 7.25
CA ARG A 48 0.92 -31.93 5.94
C ARG A 48 1.60 -30.85 5.11
N THR A 49 1.01 -29.65 5.10
CA THR A 49 1.54 -28.48 4.40
C THR A 49 2.84 -28.02 5.03
N GLU A 50 2.89 -27.91 6.35
CA GLU A 50 4.09 -27.50 7.08
C GLU A 50 5.26 -28.47 6.82
N LEU A 51 5.00 -29.78 6.87
CA LEU A 51 6.00 -30.81 6.58
C LEU A 51 6.50 -30.75 5.13
N ALA A 52 5.59 -30.55 4.16
CA ALA A 52 5.95 -30.45 2.75
C ALA A 52 6.83 -29.22 2.48
N LEU A 53 6.47 -28.06 3.03
CA LEU A 53 7.25 -26.83 2.88
C LEU A 53 8.61 -26.93 3.59
N MET A 54 8.66 -27.52 4.78
CA MET A 54 9.95 -27.81 5.45
C MET A 54 10.83 -28.78 4.67
N ALA A 55 10.25 -29.73 3.92
CA ALA A 55 11.01 -30.63 3.05
C ALA A 55 11.68 -29.85 1.90
N VAL A 56 10.99 -28.86 1.31
CA VAL A 56 11.56 -27.98 0.28
C VAL A 56 12.80 -27.24 0.79
N LEU A 57 12.79 -26.76 2.05
CA LEU A 57 13.94 -26.09 2.65
C LEU A 57 15.18 -26.99 2.76
N ARG A 58 15.00 -28.31 2.84
CA ARG A 58 16.07 -29.30 2.96
C ARG A 58 16.65 -29.75 1.62
N HIS A 59 16.05 -29.36 0.49
CA HIS A 59 16.58 -29.71 -0.82
C HIS A 59 17.98 -29.12 -1.01
N THR A 60 18.94 -29.89 -1.52
CA THR A 60 20.32 -29.43 -1.75
C THR A 60 20.56 -28.91 -3.17
N SER A 61 19.53 -28.94 -4.03
CA SER A 61 19.66 -28.41 -5.39
C SER A 61 19.79 -26.88 -5.38
N GLU A 62 20.72 -26.41 -6.22
CA GLU A 62 21.03 -25.00 -6.45
C GLU A 62 20.27 -24.41 -7.64
N GLU A 63 19.39 -25.19 -8.27
CA GLU A 63 18.56 -24.72 -9.38
C GLU A 63 17.70 -23.52 -8.97
N GLN A 64 17.57 -22.57 -9.90
CA GLN A 64 16.85 -21.32 -9.65
C GLN A 64 15.41 -21.56 -9.19
N ALA A 65 14.72 -22.55 -9.76
CA ALA A 65 13.36 -22.91 -9.36
C ALA A 65 13.28 -23.36 -7.90
N VAL A 66 14.27 -24.10 -7.40
CA VAL A 66 14.37 -24.52 -6.00
C VAL A 66 14.68 -23.34 -5.10
N ARG A 67 15.62 -22.49 -5.49
CA ARG A 67 15.96 -21.27 -4.73
C ARG A 67 14.72 -20.39 -4.53
N ILE A 68 13.96 -20.15 -5.61
CA ILE A 68 12.71 -19.38 -5.56
C ILE A 68 11.65 -20.10 -4.70
N ALA A 69 11.49 -21.42 -4.83
CA ALA A 69 10.54 -22.19 -4.03
C ALA A 69 10.91 -22.22 -2.53
N LYS A 70 12.20 -22.27 -2.18
CA LYS A 70 12.68 -22.14 -0.79
C LYS A 70 12.31 -20.79 -0.21
N ARG A 71 12.62 -19.69 -0.92
CA ARG A 71 12.26 -18.32 -0.50
C ARG A 71 10.76 -18.22 -0.20
N LYS A 72 9.92 -18.75 -1.11
CA LYS A 72 8.46 -18.76 -0.93
C LYS A 72 8.02 -19.67 0.21
N SER A 73 8.64 -20.83 0.39
CA SER A 73 8.31 -21.76 1.46
C SER A 73 8.58 -21.16 2.84
N VAL A 74 9.69 -20.43 3.00
CA VAL A 74 9.98 -19.65 4.22
C VAL A 74 8.87 -18.63 4.51
N GLU A 75 8.47 -17.85 3.50
CA GLU A 75 7.39 -16.86 3.63
C GLU A 75 6.08 -17.53 4.07
N VAL A 76 5.69 -18.62 3.41
CA VAL A 76 4.42 -19.32 3.68
C VAL A 76 4.42 -19.95 5.07
N LEU A 77 5.52 -20.61 5.48
CA LEU A 77 5.65 -21.18 6.82
C LEU A 77 5.50 -20.13 7.92
N ALA A 78 6.12 -18.97 7.75
CA ALA A 78 6.01 -17.85 8.69
C ALA A 78 4.59 -17.28 8.74
N ARG A 79 3.95 -17.08 7.57
CA ARG A 79 2.56 -16.58 7.48
C ARG A 79 1.54 -17.56 8.07
N LEU A 80 1.84 -18.87 8.04
CA LEU A 80 1.05 -19.90 8.72
C LEU A 80 1.32 -19.98 10.23
N GLY A 81 2.33 -19.27 10.75
CA GLY A 81 2.71 -19.31 12.17
C GLY A 81 3.37 -20.62 12.59
N CYS A 82 4.01 -21.34 11.67
CA CYS A 82 4.60 -22.65 11.90
C CYS A 82 5.86 -22.56 12.78
N SER A 83 5.68 -22.55 14.11
CA SER A 83 6.79 -22.43 15.07
C SER A 83 7.74 -23.64 15.02
N SER A 84 7.24 -24.82 14.64
CA SER A 84 8.05 -26.03 14.47
C SER A 84 9.06 -25.92 13.32
N ALA A 85 8.85 -25.00 12.38
CA ALA A 85 9.77 -24.74 11.27
C ALA A 85 10.92 -23.77 11.63
N MET A 86 10.92 -23.16 12.82
CA MET A 86 11.88 -22.10 13.19
C MET A 86 13.34 -22.54 13.02
N SER A 87 13.70 -23.76 13.41
CA SER A 87 15.05 -24.30 13.23
C SER A 87 15.40 -24.48 11.74
N ALA A 88 14.46 -24.98 10.93
CA ALA A 88 14.68 -25.15 9.49
C ALA A 88 14.83 -23.80 8.76
N ILE A 89 14.01 -22.81 9.12
CA ILE A 89 14.10 -21.44 8.62
C ILE A 89 15.42 -20.77 9.07
N GLY A 90 15.79 -20.98 10.34
CA GLY A 90 17.03 -20.46 10.91
C GLY A 90 18.28 -20.98 10.21
N HIS A 91 18.29 -22.26 9.80
CA HIS A 91 19.40 -22.83 9.04
C HIS A 91 19.66 -22.12 7.70
N CYS A 92 18.62 -21.52 7.11
CA CYS A 92 18.78 -20.75 5.88
C CYS A 92 19.55 -19.43 6.06
N LEU A 93 19.81 -18.95 7.30
CA LEU A 93 20.68 -17.80 7.56
C LEU A 93 22.15 -18.00 7.13
N TRP A 94 22.55 -19.25 6.87
CA TRP A 94 23.88 -19.62 6.37
C TRP A 94 23.92 -19.83 4.85
N SER A 95 22.83 -19.52 4.14
CA SER A 95 22.78 -19.62 2.68
C SER A 95 23.60 -18.53 2.00
N ASP A 96 24.11 -18.82 0.81
CA ASP A 96 24.70 -17.83 -0.10
C ASP A 96 23.62 -17.02 -0.87
N ASP A 97 22.37 -17.47 -0.82
CA ASP A 97 21.24 -16.79 -1.42
C ASP A 97 20.78 -15.66 -0.50
N ILE A 98 21.26 -14.44 -0.78
CA ILE A 98 20.92 -13.23 -0.01
C ILE A 98 19.40 -13.02 0.15
N TYR A 99 18.60 -13.42 -0.83
CA TYR A 99 17.14 -13.27 -0.77
C TYR A 99 16.48 -14.36 0.08
N LEU A 100 17.09 -15.55 0.19
CA LEU A 100 16.64 -16.56 1.12
C LEU A 100 16.99 -16.16 2.55
N VAL A 101 18.19 -15.60 2.78
CA VAL A 101 18.59 -15.02 4.06
C VAL A 101 17.60 -13.92 4.45
N GLU A 102 17.30 -12.97 3.55
CA GLU A 102 16.31 -11.91 3.79
C GLU A 102 14.94 -12.46 4.21
N ASN A 103 14.39 -13.42 3.45
CA ASN A 103 13.12 -14.05 3.78
C ASN A 103 13.16 -14.77 5.14
N SER A 104 14.27 -15.41 5.47
CA SER A 104 14.46 -16.09 6.76
C SER A 104 14.55 -15.11 7.92
N VAL A 105 15.27 -14.00 7.78
CA VAL A 105 15.34 -12.94 8.77
C VAL A 105 13.93 -12.40 9.06
N TRP A 106 13.15 -12.09 8.02
CA TRP A 106 11.76 -11.66 8.18
C TRP A 106 10.90 -12.75 8.86
N ALA A 107 11.02 -13.99 8.42
CA ALA A 107 10.25 -15.11 8.97
C ALA A 107 10.54 -15.36 10.47
N LEU A 108 11.79 -15.26 10.89
CA LEU A 108 12.18 -15.42 12.29
C LEU A 108 11.59 -14.30 13.17
N GLN A 109 11.50 -13.08 12.66
CA GLN A 109 10.77 -12.00 13.33
C GLN A 109 9.28 -12.35 13.47
N GLN A 110 8.63 -12.79 12.38
CA GLN A 110 7.20 -13.14 12.41
C GLN A 110 6.88 -14.27 13.40
N LEU A 111 7.80 -15.22 13.54
CA LEU A 111 7.68 -16.35 14.45
C LEU A 111 8.16 -16.05 15.88
N ASN A 112 8.57 -14.80 16.17
CA ASN A 112 9.10 -14.36 17.46
C ASN A 112 10.26 -15.23 17.96
N CYS A 113 11.28 -15.44 17.11
CA CYS A 113 12.44 -16.26 17.44
C CYS A 113 13.17 -15.76 18.70
N ASP A 114 13.44 -16.68 19.62
CA ASP A 114 14.17 -16.46 20.88
C ASP A 114 15.44 -17.31 21.02
N ASP A 115 15.81 -18.06 19.97
CA ASP A 115 16.99 -18.93 19.96
C ASP A 115 18.28 -18.08 19.98
N PRO A 116 19.11 -18.17 21.03
CA PRO A 116 20.33 -17.37 21.14
C PRO A 116 21.34 -17.60 20.02
N ALA A 117 21.42 -18.81 19.46
CA ALA A 117 22.35 -19.12 18.37
C ALA A 117 21.91 -18.45 17.07
N LEU A 118 20.59 -18.43 16.79
CA LEU A 118 20.04 -17.73 15.64
C LEU A 118 20.17 -16.20 15.81
N ILE A 119 19.92 -15.67 17.00
CA ILE A 119 20.10 -14.24 17.30
C ILE A 119 21.57 -13.83 17.10
N ALA A 120 22.54 -14.64 17.56
CA ALA A 120 23.96 -14.38 17.32
C ALA A 120 24.32 -14.37 15.83
N GLN A 121 23.69 -15.25 15.04
CA GLN A 121 23.87 -15.25 13.59
C GLN A 121 23.26 -14.00 12.94
N LEU A 122 22.08 -13.54 13.37
CA LEU A 122 21.47 -12.28 12.89
C LEU A 122 22.38 -11.07 13.17
N LEU A 123 22.99 -11.00 14.36
CA LEU A 123 23.96 -9.96 14.71
C LEU A 123 25.21 -10.01 13.82
N THR A 124 25.69 -11.22 13.52
CA THR A 124 26.83 -11.41 12.61
C THR A 124 26.51 -10.94 11.20
N LEU A 125 25.31 -11.27 10.70
CA LEU A 125 24.84 -10.85 9.37
C LEU A 125 24.61 -9.33 9.30
N LEU A 126 24.19 -8.68 10.38
CA LEU A 126 24.00 -7.22 10.41
C LEU A 126 25.32 -6.47 10.14
N ALA A 127 26.45 -7.04 10.55
CA ALA A 127 27.77 -6.47 10.32
C ALA A 127 28.31 -6.71 8.89
N ASP A 128 27.65 -7.54 8.07
CA ASP A 128 28.04 -7.79 6.68
C ASP A 128 27.28 -6.87 5.72
N GLU A 129 27.99 -5.90 5.12
CA GLU A 129 27.43 -4.91 4.18
C GLU A 129 26.84 -5.54 2.90
N LYS A 130 27.12 -6.81 2.62
CA LYS A 130 26.49 -7.54 1.49
C LYS A 130 25.07 -7.97 1.78
N GLN A 131 24.68 -8.02 3.05
CA GLN A 131 23.34 -8.43 3.47
C GLN A 131 22.38 -7.26 3.41
N ASN A 132 21.07 -7.57 3.40
CA ASN A 132 20.03 -6.56 3.55
C ASN A 132 19.97 -6.08 5.01
N GLN A 133 20.83 -5.12 5.35
CA GLN A 133 20.94 -4.58 6.72
C GLN A 133 19.63 -3.99 7.22
N ARG A 134 18.79 -3.40 6.34
CA ARG A 134 17.48 -2.86 6.73
C ARG A 134 16.59 -3.94 7.35
N VAL A 135 16.47 -5.10 6.69
CA VAL A 135 15.63 -6.21 7.16
C VAL A 135 16.19 -6.82 8.45
N LEU A 136 17.51 -6.88 8.58
CA LEU A 136 18.18 -7.32 9.81
C LEU A 136 17.91 -6.38 10.99
N ILE A 137 18.03 -5.07 10.79
CA ILE A 137 17.69 -4.06 11.81
C ILE A 137 16.23 -4.22 12.24
N GLN A 138 15.30 -4.29 11.29
CA GLN A 138 13.87 -4.43 11.58
C GLN A 138 13.57 -5.72 12.36
N CYS A 139 14.20 -6.84 11.97
CA CYS A 139 14.06 -8.12 12.67
C CYS A 139 14.58 -8.04 14.12
N LEU A 140 15.82 -7.59 14.32
CA LEU A 140 16.41 -7.46 15.65
C LEU A 140 15.62 -6.49 16.56
N THR A 141 15.08 -5.42 15.98
CA THR A 141 14.17 -4.49 16.67
C THR A 141 12.88 -5.18 17.10
N GLY A 142 12.22 -5.90 16.19
CA GLY A 142 10.98 -6.63 16.49
C GLY A 142 11.18 -7.74 17.52
N LEU A 143 12.35 -8.38 17.51
CA LEU A 143 12.77 -9.37 18.52
C LEU A 143 13.29 -8.74 19.81
N LYS A 144 13.34 -7.40 19.91
CA LYS A 144 13.77 -6.63 21.08
C LYS A 144 15.21 -6.92 21.52
N VAL A 145 16.11 -7.13 20.56
CA VAL A 145 17.52 -7.46 20.80
C VAL A 145 18.32 -6.19 21.13
N VAL A 146 18.34 -5.80 22.40
CA VAL A 146 18.99 -4.56 22.87
C VAL A 146 20.50 -4.53 22.61
N CYS A 147 21.18 -5.68 22.64
CA CYS A 147 22.63 -5.73 22.36
C CYS A 147 22.99 -5.41 20.89
N ALA A 148 22.02 -5.31 19.99
CA ALA A 148 22.25 -4.84 18.62
C ALA A 148 22.50 -3.32 18.54
N LEU A 149 22.15 -2.56 19.59
CA LEU A 149 22.20 -1.09 19.58
C LEU A 149 23.56 -0.51 19.20
N ASP A 150 24.67 -1.13 19.64
CA ASP A 150 26.01 -0.63 19.32
C ASP A 150 26.27 -0.62 17.81
N VAL A 151 25.87 -1.68 17.10
CA VAL A 151 26.00 -1.79 15.65
C VAL A 151 25.00 -0.87 14.96
N ILE A 152 23.75 -0.85 15.43
CA ILE A 152 22.67 -0.05 14.84
C ILE A 152 22.97 1.45 14.95
N ASN A 153 23.59 1.92 16.03
CA ASN A 153 23.97 3.31 16.22
C ASN A 153 24.84 3.84 15.09
N ALA A 154 25.82 3.07 14.62
CA ALA A 154 26.69 3.45 13.51
C ALA A 154 25.93 3.56 12.17
N LEU A 155 24.84 2.79 12.01
CA LEU A 155 24.05 2.74 10.78
C LEU A 155 23.10 3.93 10.61
N GLN A 156 22.92 4.79 11.62
CA GLN A 156 22.18 6.05 11.51
C GLN A 156 22.82 7.04 10.50
N GLU A 157 24.09 6.87 10.18
CA GLU A 157 24.79 7.67 9.16
C GLU A 157 25.05 6.87 7.88
N SER A 158 24.34 5.75 7.67
CA SER A 158 24.46 4.99 6.42
C SER A 158 24.11 5.85 5.21
N GLU A 159 24.88 5.70 4.13
CA GLU A 159 24.61 6.31 2.82
C GLU A 159 23.37 5.70 2.15
N ILE A 160 22.94 4.50 2.58
CA ILE A 160 21.73 3.84 2.09
C ILE A 160 20.53 4.37 2.91
N PRO A 161 19.62 5.18 2.32
CA PRO A 161 18.54 5.82 3.09
C PRO A 161 17.67 4.81 3.85
N GLY A 162 17.31 3.69 3.20
CA GLY A 162 16.55 2.62 3.84
C GLY A 162 17.25 1.97 5.04
N VAL A 163 18.59 1.90 5.07
CA VAL A 163 19.32 1.38 6.25
C VAL A 163 19.33 2.42 7.36
N ARG A 164 19.63 3.67 7.01
CA ARG A 164 19.62 4.81 7.93
C ARG A 164 18.27 4.99 8.61
N GLY A 165 17.17 5.00 7.85
CA GLY A 165 15.82 5.16 8.39
C GLY A 165 15.44 4.04 9.36
N ALA A 166 15.74 2.78 9.02
CA ALA A 166 15.49 1.65 9.91
C ALA A 166 16.34 1.70 11.18
N ALA A 167 17.60 2.14 11.09
CA ALA A 167 18.47 2.29 12.25
C ALA A 167 17.95 3.34 13.24
N ILE A 168 17.54 4.51 12.73
CA ILE A 168 16.94 5.56 13.56
C ILE A 168 15.65 5.04 14.20
N ALA A 169 14.76 4.39 13.43
CA ALA A 169 13.51 3.84 13.96
C ALA A 169 13.75 2.76 15.03
N SER A 170 14.78 1.94 14.87
CA SER A 170 15.20 0.93 15.83
C SER A 170 15.64 1.54 17.15
N ILE A 171 16.43 2.61 17.09
CA ILE A 171 16.95 3.30 18.27
C ILE A 171 15.83 3.97 19.07
N VAL A 172 14.84 4.56 18.40
CA VAL A 172 13.62 5.04 19.07
C VAL A 172 12.94 3.89 19.80
N GLN A 173 12.75 2.74 19.15
CA GLN A 173 12.01 1.62 19.75
C GLN A 173 12.76 0.90 20.89
N LEU A 174 14.09 0.76 20.78
CA LEU A 174 14.91 0.01 21.74
C LEU A 174 15.48 0.87 22.85
N ALA A 175 15.71 2.17 22.60
CA ALA A 175 16.36 3.09 23.54
C ALA A 175 15.52 4.34 23.87
N ASN A 176 14.37 4.56 23.22
CA ASN A 176 13.54 5.77 23.35
C ASN A 176 14.30 7.07 23.04
N ASP A 177 15.24 7.02 22.10
CA ASP A 177 15.98 8.20 21.63
C ASP A 177 15.40 8.69 20.29
N GLU A 178 14.71 9.83 20.34
CA GLU A 178 14.08 10.47 19.18
C GLU A 178 14.97 11.53 18.49
N SER A 179 16.21 11.72 18.94
CA SER A 179 17.07 12.84 18.53
C SER A 179 17.25 12.96 17.02
N ASN A 180 17.19 11.85 16.28
CA ASN A 180 17.43 11.80 14.84
C ASN A 180 16.18 11.54 13.98
N VAL A 181 14.97 11.53 14.57
CA VAL A 181 13.74 11.21 13.81
C VAL A 181 13.52 12.15 12.62
N PHE A 182 13.94 13.42 12.74
CA PHE A 182 13.86 14.40 11.66
C PHE A 182 14.60 13.94 10.37
N LYS A 183 15.68 13.16 10.50
CA LYS A 183 16.41 12.59 9.34
C LYS A 183 15.60 11.54 8.58
N ILE A 184 14.59 10.93 9.20
CA ILE A 184 13.62 10.06 8.48
C ILE A 184 12.68 10.95 7.65
N VAL A 185 12.23 12.07 8.21
CA VAL A 185 11.32 13.00 7.53
C VAL A 185 11.96 13.61 6.29
N GLU A 186 13.24 13.97 6.34
CA GLU A 186 14.01 14.45 5.17
C GLU A 186 14.03 13.44 4.01
N GLN A 187 13.85 12.14 4.29
CA GLN A 187 13.84 11.09 3.27
C GLN A 187 12.53 11.02 2.49
N LEU A 188 11.47 11.67 2.97
CA LEU A 188 10.17 11.73 2.28
C LEU A 188 10.23 12.47 0.95
N THR A 189 11.31 13.19 0.65
CA THR A 189 11.53 13.93 -0.59
C THR A 189 12.75 13.47 -1.37
N LEU A 190 13.28 12.28 -1.08
CA LEU A 190 14.35 11.69 -1.89
C LEU A 190 13.85 11.31 -3.29
N PRO A 191 14.74 11.31 -4.30
CA PRO A 191 14.35 11.07 -5.70
C PRO A 191 13.81 9.67 -5.96
N ASN A 192 14.26 8.65 -5.22
CA ASN A 192 13.79 7.28 -5.37
C ASN A 192 12.50 7.04 -4.56
N GLN A 193 11.46 6.53 -5.19
CA GLN A 193 10.18 6.23 -4.52
C GLN A 193 10.32 5.23 -3.37
N MET A 194 11.16 4.20 -3.51
CA MET A 194 11.32 3.17 -2.50
C MET A 194 11.89 3.74 -1.21
N ASP A 195 12.80 4.72 -1.30
CA ASP A 195 13.33 5.43 -0.13
C ASP A 195 12.23 6.21 0.60
N ARG A 196 11.36 6.90 -0.15
CA ARG A 196 10.21 7.62 0.42
C ARG A 196 9.21 6.68 1.09
N GLN A 197 8.96 5.51 0.50
CA GLN A 197 8.10 4.48 1.10
C GLN A 197 8.72 3.87 2.36
N CYS A 198 10.03 3.63 2.35
CA CYS A 198 10.77 3.17 3.53
C CYS A 198 10.67 4.20 4.67
N ALA A 199 10.86 5.49 4.38
CA ALA A 199 10.74 6.56 5.35
C ALA A 199 9.34 6.62 5.98
N VAL A 200 8.27 6.49 5.19
CA VAL A 200 6.91 6.40 5.75
C VAL A 200 6.73 5.14 6.60
N GLN A 201 7.29 3.99 6.20
CA GLN A 201 7.25 2.77 7.02
C GLN A 201 7.99 2.96 8.35
N ASP A 202 9.16 3.59 8.33
CA ASP A 202 9.96 3.84 9.53
C ASP A 202 9.24 4.79 10.49
N LEU A 203 8.57 5.83 9.98
CA LEU A 203 7.69 6.70 10.78
C LEU A 203 6.52 5.94 11.39
N ILE A 204 5.90 5.00 10.65
CA ILE A 204 4.84 4.11 11.16
C ILE A 204 5.38 3.27 12.32
N ASP A 205 6.55 2.65 12.16
CA ASP A 205 7.12 1.72 13.13
C ASP A 205 7.39 2.40 14.48
N ILE A 206 7.72 3.69 14.48
CA ILE A 206 7.91 4.49 15.71
C ILE A 206 6.65 5.26 16.16
N GLY A 207 5.53 5.16 15.44
CA GLY A 207 4.29 5.85 15.81
C GLY A 207 4.37 7.38 15.79
N ALA A 208 5.20 7.97 14.92
CA ALA A 208 5.48 9.42 14.94
C ALA A 208 4.36 10.28 14.34
N SER A 209 3.23 10.38 15.07
CA SER A 209 2.03 11.15 14.70
C SER A 209 2.29 12.66 14.54
N GLY A 210 3.37 13.19 15.13
CA GLY A 210 3.81 14.57 14.93
C GLY A 210 4.16 14.91 13.47
N PHE A 211 4.38 13.92 12.60
CA PHE A 211 4.74 14.11 11.19
C PHE A 211 3.62 13.75 10.20
N LEU A 212 2.36 13.65 10.65
CA LEU A 212 1.23 13.32 9.78
C LEU A 212 1.09 14.28 8.58
N ALA A 213 1.37 15.58 8.75
CA ALA A 213 1.33 16.54 7.65
C ALA A 213 2.41 16.26 6.58
N SER A 214 3.62 15.90 7.01
CA SER A 214 4.71 15.50 6.10
C SER A 214 4.38 14.21 5.36
N ILE A 215 3.75 13.25 6.05
CA ILE A 215 3.28 12.00 5.43
C ILE A 215 2.17 12.30 4.42
N ALA A 216 1.20 13.15 4.75
CA ALA A 216 0.08 13.48 3.86
C ALA A 216 0.54 14.11 2.52
N SER A 217 1.62 14.89 2.55
CA SER A 217 2.20 15.56 1.36
C SER A 217 3.32 14.76 0.67
N ALA A 218 3.70 13.59 1.19
CA ALA A 218 4.75 12.78 0.59
C ALA A 218 4.33 12.26 -0.81
N PRO A 219 5.21 12.34 -1.83
CA PRO A 219 4.87 11.97 -3.20
C PRO A 219 4.99 10.45 -3.41
N ILE A 220 4.06 9.74 -2.78
CA ILE A 220 3.87 8.28 -2.84
C ILE A 220 2.37 7.99 -2.94
N SER A 221 2.03 6.72 -3.19
CA SER A 221 0.65 6.25 -3.26
C SER A 221 -0.21 6.75 -2.08
N PRO A 222 -1.41 7.32 -2.35
CA PRO A 222 -2.32 7.78 -1.30
C PRO A 222 -2.79 6.60 -0.43
N ALA A 223 -2.82 5.38 -0.97
CA ALA A 223 -3.09 4.18 -0.17
C ALA A 223 -1.99 3.92 0.88
N PHE A 224 -0.74 4.27 0.59
CA PHE A 224 0.37 4.14 1.53
C PHE A 224 0.35 5.23 2.60
N ARG A 225 0.07 6.47 2.21
CA ARG A 225 -0.16 7.58 3.16
C ARG A 225 -1.35 7.29 4.08
N MET A 226 -2.46 6.81 3.53
CA MET A 226 -3.64 6.43 4.31
C MET A 226 -3.37 5.25 5.24
N ARG A 227 -2.56 4.27 4.82
CA ARG A 227 -2.11 3.17 5.70
C ARG A 227 -1.36 3.71 6.90
N ALA A 228 -0.51 4.72 6.73
CA ALA A 228 0.22 5.34 7.85
C ALA A 228 -0.74 5.97 8.87
N PHE A 229 -1.69 6.78 8.39
CA PHE A 229 -2.71 7.39 9.22
C PHE A 229 -3.52 6.34 9.99
N ARG A 230 -3.99 5.30 9.30
CA ARG A 230 -4.74 4.22 9.97
C ARG A 230 -3.92 3.43 10.97
N LYS A 231 -2.60 3.29 10.78
CA LYS A 231 -1.72 2.59 11.74
C LYS A 231 -1.42 3.44 12.96
N MET A 232 -1.17 4.73 12.76
CA MET A 232 -0.84 5.66 13.85
C MET A 232 -2.07 6.10 14.65
N LEU A 233 -3.24 6.17 14.00
CA LEU A 233 -4.48 6.69 14.58
C LEU A 233 -5.56 5.63 14.78
N GLY A 234 -5.39 4.40 14.28
CA GLY A 234 -6.45 3.38 14.27
C GLY A 234 -6.87 2.84 15.64
N HIS A 235 -6.14 3.22 16.70
CA HIS A 235 -6.48 2.94 18.09
C HIS A 235 -7.16 4.11 18.80
N THR A 236 -7.29 5.25 18.11
CA THR A 236 -7.90 6.47 18.61
C THR A 236 -9.41 6.37 18.39
N ASP A 237 -10.22 6.53 19.44
CA ASP A 237 -11.67 6.59 19.26
C ASP A 237 -12.04 7.78 18.37
N SER A 238 -13.15 7.66 17.63
CA SER A 238 -13.59 8.69 16.67
C SER A 238 -13.79 10.07 17.31
N GLU A 239 -14.08 10.13 18.62
CA GLU A 239 -14.22 11.38 19.39
C GLU A 239 -12.89 12.13 19.57
N PHE A 240 -11.76 11.47 19.36
CA PHE A 240 -10.41 12.04 19.51
C PHE A 240 -9.74 12.36 18.16
N LEU A 241 -10.40 12.12 17.03
CA LEU A 241 -9.94 12.61 15.73
C LEU A 241 -10.35 14.08 15.59
N ASP A 242 -9.40 14.98 15.81
CA ASP A 242 -9.63 16.41 15.70
C ASP A 242 -9.85 16.89 14.26
N ALA A 243 -10.34 18.12 14.12
CA ALA A 243 -10.63 18.72 12.81
C ALA A 243 -9.37 18.86 11.93
N SER A 244 -8.20 19.04 12.55
CA SER A 244 -6.91 19.18 11.84
C SER A 244 -6.50 17.85 11.20
N THR A 245 -6.58 16.74 11.95
CA THR A 245 -6.31 15.39 11.49
C THR A 245 -7.29 14.96 10.40
N LEU A 246 -8.59 15.23 10.59
CA LEU A 246 -9.59 14.94 9.57
C LEU A 246 -9.34 15.71 8.27
N SER A 247 -8.85 16.96 8.36
CA SER A 247 -8.48 17.73 7.16
C SER A 247 -7.29 17.12 6.41
N LEU A 248 -6.35 16.48 7.10
CA LEU A 248 -5.27 15.72 6.47
C LEU A 248 -5.78 14.42 5.82
N VAL A 249 -6.76 13.75 6.43
CA VAL A 249 -7.42 12.58 5.82
C VAL A 249 -8.19 13.00 4.56
N ASP A 250 -8.95 14.10 4.65
CA ASP A 250 -9.63 14.73 3.50
C ASP A 250 -8.60 15.03 2.39
N SER A 251 -7.43 15.61 2.71
CA SER A 251 -6.41 15.94 1.71
C SER A 251 -5.80 14.71 1.03
N ILE A 252 -5.62 13.59 1.75
CA ILE A 252 -5.11 12.34 1.15
C ILE A 252 -6.15 11.73 0.20
N LEU A 253 -7.44 11.83 0.51
CA LEU A 253 -8.49 11.29 -0.37
C LEU A 253 -8.75 12.18 -1.58
N VAL A 254 -8.71 13.49 -1.41
CA VAL A 254 -8.74 14.46 -2.52
C VAL A 254 -7.55 14.29 -3.43
N ASP A 255 -6.38 14.05 -2.84
CA ASP A 255 -5.13 13.78 -3.52
C ASP A 255 -4.76 14.81 -4.59
N ASP A 256 -4.99 16.10 -4.30
CA ASP A 256 -4.64 17.18 -5.21
C ASP A 256 -3.11 17.29 -5.34
N PRO A 257 -2.53 17.15 -6.56
CA PRO A 257 -1.10 17.33 -6.81
C PRO A 257 -0.53 18.65 -6.29
N SER A 258 -1.34 19.71 -6.18
CA SER A 258 -0.89 21.00 -5.64
C SER A 258 -0.49 20.95 -4.15
N CYS A 259 -0.99 19.94 -3.43
CA CYS A 259 -0.71 19.68 -2.02
C CYS A 259 0.40 18.63 -1.81
N ILE A 260 1.03 18.16 -2.88
CA ILE A 260 2.07 17.13 -2.85
C ILE A 260 3.45 17.76 -3.03
N ASN A 261 4.43 17.33 -2.24
CA ASN A 261 5.82 17.74 -2.37
C ASN A 261 6.49 16.99 -3.54
N ILE A 262 6.13 17.37 -4.77
CA ILE A 262 6.67 16.77 -6.00
C ILE A 262 8.19 16.98 -6.08
N VAL A 263 8.94 15.90 -6.27
CA VAL A 263 10.42 15.92 -6.28
C VAL A 263 11.03 15.94 -7.68
N HIS A 264 10.22 15.65 -8.71
CA HIS A 264 10.65 15.68 -10.11
C HIS A 264 10.27 17.01 -10.77
N LYS A 265 10.95 17.32 -11.86
CA LYS A 265 10.63 18.45 -12.73
C LYS A 265 10.92 18.08 -14.19
N TYR A 266 10.24 18.74 -15.11
CA TYR A 266 10.61 18.71 -16.52
C TYR A 266 11.53 19.87 -16.85
N ASP A 267 12.52 19.65 -17.71
CA ASP A 267 13.36 20.74 -18.23
C ASP A 267 12.58 21.65 -19.19
N GLN A 268 11.65 21.05 -19.95
CA GLN A 268 10.69 21.73 -20.81
C GLN A 268 9.34 21.02 -20.68
N MET A 269 8.23 21.78 -20.76
CA MET A 269 6.89 21.22 -20.66
C MET A 269 6.64 20.20 -21.78
N PRO A 270 6.41 18.91 -21.45
CA PRO A 270 6.15 17.88 -22.45
C PRO A 270 4.76 18.05 -23.11
N GLY A 271 4.56 17.41 -24.26
CA GLY A 271 3.24 17.30 -24.88
C GLY A 271 2.32 16.36 -24.12
N CYS A 272 1.00 16.46 -24.36
CA CYS A 272 0.00 15.73 -23.59
C CYS A 272 0.13 14.18 -23.70
N ASP A 273 0.58 13.64 -24.85
CA ASP A 273 0.85 12.20 -25.01
C ASP A 273 1.94 11.70 -24.04
N PHE A 274 3.04 12.44 -23.92
CA PHE A 274 4.12 12.12 -22.98
C PHE A 274 3.60 12.16 -21.53
N LEU A 275 2.83 13.18 -21.19
CA LEU A 275 2.27 13.33 -19.85
C LEU A 275 1.28 12.20 -19.52
N LEU A 276 0.45 11.76 -20.46
CA LEU A 276 -0.45 10.61 -20.28
C LEU A 276 0.34 9.32 -20.04
N ASN A 277 1.40 9.09 -20.81
CA ASN A 277 2.29 7.95 -20.60
C ASN A 277 2.97 7.97 -19.22
N ASP A 278 3.30 9.16 -18.68
CA ASP A 278 3.87 9.29 -17.32
C ASP A 278 2.88 8.93 -16.19
N LEU A 279 1.57 8.87 -16.45
CA LEU A 279 0.58 8.38 -15.46
C LEU A 279 0.71 6.87 -15.19
N PHE A 280 1.41 6.12 -16.06
CA PHE A 280 1.71 4.70 -15.89
C PHE A 280 3.01 4.45 -15.10
N ASN A 281 3.70 5.51 -14.70
CA ASN A 281 4.95 5.36 -13.97
C ASN A 281 4.73 4.71 -12.59
N THR A 282 5.69 3.93 -12.12
CA THR A 282 5.65 3.38 -10.77
C THR A 282 5.99 4.44 -9.72
N ASP A 283 6.69 5.51 -10.09
CA ASP A 283 7.00 6.66 -9.25
C ASP A 283 5.84 7.67 -9.23
N PHE A 284 5.08 7.69 -8.14
CA PHE A 284 3.94 8.58 -7.93
C PHE A 284 4.30 10.06 -8.02
N SER A 285 5.54 10.47 -7.71
CA SER A 285 5.95 11.85 -7.90
C SER A 285 5.96 12.24 -9.37
N ARG A 286 6.28 11.33 -10.29
CA ARG A 286 6.22 11.58 -11.74
C ARG A 286 4.77 11.66 -12.20
N CYS A 287 3.91 10.76 -11.71
CA CYS A 287 2.50 10.78 -12.03
C CYS A 287 1.80 12.06 -11.55
N TYR A 288 2.13 12.57 -10.34
CA TYR A 288 1.61 13.84 -9.86
C TYR A 288 2.08 15.02 -10.72
N LEU A 289 3.36 15.04 -11.12
CA LEU A 289 3.90 16.06 -12.02
C LEU A 289 3.19 16.04 -13.39
N ALA A 290 2.98 14.85 -13.94
CA ALA A 290 2.26 14.67 -15.20
C ALA A 290 0.80 15.11 -15.08
N LEU A 291 0.11 14.74 -14.00
CA LEU A 291 -1.26 15.14 -13.73
C LEU A 291 -1.38 16.67 -13.60
N MET A 292 -0.40 17.35 -12.98
CA MET A 292 -0.36 18.82 -12.99
C MET A 292 -0.27 19.37 -14.42
N GLY A 293 0.61 18.80 -15.24
CA GLY A 293 0.76 19.26 -16.62
C GLY A 293 -0.49 19.06 -17.48
N LEU A 294 -1.19 17.94 -17.29
CA LEU A 294 -2.40 17.60 -18.03
C LEU A 294 -3.60 18.49 -17.69
N ARG A 295 -3.62 19.13 -16.52
CA ARG A 295 -4.68 20.10 -16.16
C ARG A 295 -4.70 21.32 -17.08
N GLU A 296 -3.56 21.66 -17.68
CA GLU A 296 -3.42 22.80 -18.59
C GLU A 296 -3.78 22.47 -20.05
N CYS A 297 -3.88 21.18 -20.42
CA CYS A 297 -4.30 20.78 -21.76
C CYS A 297 -5.83 20.93 -21.90
N PRO A 298 -6.39 21.40 -23.04
CA PRO A 298 -7.83 21.41 -23.30
C PRO A 298 -8.44 20.00 -23.40
N SER A 299 -9.71 19.83 -22.98
CA SER A 299 -10.37 18.52 -22.98
C SER A 299 -10.55 17.96 -24.39
N GLU A 300 -10.81 18.83 -25.37
CA GLU A 300 -10.97 18.46 -26.78
C GLU A 300 -9.71 17.80 -27.35
N ASP A 301 -8.53 18.32 -26.97
CA ASP A 301 -7.23 17.79 -27.42
C ASP A 301 -6.82 16.54 -26.65
N LEU A 302 -7.19 16.45 -25.36
CA LEU A 302 -6.85 15.31 -24.51
C LEU A 302 -7.67 14.07 -24.80
N TRP A 303 -8.96 14.23 -25.11
CA TRP A 303 -9.87 13.09 -25.17
C TRP A 303 -9.41 11.97 -26.12
N PRO A 304 -8.99 12.24 -27.37
CA PRO A 304 -8.55 11.17 -28.27
C PRO A 304 -7.41 10.33 -27.68
N LEU A 305 -6.48 10.97 -26.98
CA LEU A 305 -5.33 10.30 -26.34
C LEU A 305 -5.75 9.51 -25.09
N ILE A 306 -6.69 10.05 -24.31
CA ILE A 306 -7.27 9.39 -23.13
C ILE A 306 -8.05 8.15 -23.56
N GLU A 307 -8.90 8.26 -24.58
CA GLU A 307 -9.73 7.17 -25.09
C GLU A 307 -8.85 6.02 -25.61
N GLU A 308 -7.84 6.34 -26.42
CA GLU A 308 -6.88 5.35 -26.90
C GLU A 308 -6.13 4.66 -25.74
N SER A 309 -5.61 5.44 -24.78
CA SER A 309 -4.86 4.92 -23.64
C SER A 309 -5.74 4.05 -22.72
N TRP A 310 -7.01 4.45 -22.54
CA TRP A 310 -7.97 3.73 -21.71
C TRP A 310 -8.27 2.35 -22.29
N GLU A 311 -8.62 2.29 -23.58
CA GLU A 311 -8.90 1.03 -24.29
C GLU A 311 -7.67 0.13 -24.37
N ARG A 312 -6.48 0.71 -24.58
CA ARG A 312 -5.23 -0.05 -24.67
C ARG A 312 -4.87 -0.75 -23.36
N GLU A 313 -4.87 -0.03 -22.24
CA GLU A 313 -4.30 -0.56 -20.99
C GLU A 313 -4.78 0.11 -19.69
N ALA A 314 -5.18 1.38 -19.69
CA ALA A 314 -5.46 2.09 -18.44
C ALA A 314 -6.64 1.48 -17.66
N HIS A 315 -7.60 0.86 -18.34
CA HIS A 315 -8.72 0.15 -17.70
C HIS A 315 -8.29 -1.07 -16.85
N ASN A 316 -7.06 -1.57 -17.05
CA ASN A 316 -6.51 -2.73 -16.34
C ASN A 316 -5.25 -2.42 -15.50
N ASP A 317 -4.58 -1.29 -15.71
CA ASP A 317 -3.48 -0.83 -14.87
C ASP A 317 -4.00 -0.11 -13.61
N TYR A 318 -3.76 -0.67 -12.43
CA TYR A 318 -4.29 -0.13 -11.17
C TYR A 318 -3.65 1.21 -10.74
N GLY A 319 -2.45 1.52 -11.23
CA GLY A 319 -1.76 2.79 -11.00
C GLY A 319 -2.40 3.88 -11.84
N ALA A 320 -2.34 3.71 -13.16
CA ALA A 320 -2.88 4.66 -14.12
C ALA A 320 -4.39 4.83 -13.97
N HIS A 321 -5.17 3.75 -13.77
CA HIS A 321 -6.62 3.85 -13.56
C HIS A 321 -6.96 4.84 -12.44
N TYR A 322 -6.17 4.90 -11.36
CA TYR A 322 -6.39 5.85 -10.27
C TYR A 322 -6.19 7.31 -10.74
N PHE A 323 -5.10 7.60 -11.44
CA PHE A 323 -4.81 8.93 -11.96
C PHE A 323 -5.77 9.36 -13.07
N PHE A 324 -6.25 8.43 -13.89
CA PHE A 324 -7.31 8.71 -14.87
C PHE A 324 -8.60 9.15 -14.19
N MET A 325 -9.02 8.58 -13.05
CA MET A 325 -10.20 9.07 -12.34
C MET A 325 -10.04 10.53 -11.90
N HIS A 326 -8.85 10.91 -11.43
CA HIS A 326 -8.54 12.29 -11.07
C HIS A 326 -8.56 13.22 -12.27
N LEU A 327 -7.91 12.82 -13.37
CA LEU A 327 -7.88 13.62 -14.60
C LEU A 327 -9.29 13.82 -15.18
N LEU A 328 -10.09 12.75 -15.24
CA LEU A 328 -11.46 12.81 -15.74
C LEU A 328 -12.34 13.71 -14.88
N GLY A 329 -12.21 13.58 -13.55
CA GLY A 329 -12.99 14.32 -12.57
C GLY A 329 -12.54 15.75 -12.32
N SER A 330 -11.33 16.15 -12.73
CA SER A 330 -10.82 17.51 -12.48
C SER A 330 -11.21 18.53 -13.55
N ARG A 331 -12.05 18.14 -14.51
CA ARG A 331 -12.29 18.90 -15.74
C ARG A 331 -13.78 19.17 -15.91
N SER A 332 -14.10 20.39 -16.33
CA SER A 332 -15.48 20.86 -16.55
C SER A 332 -15.77 21.20 -18.02
N ASP A 333 -14.78 21.05 -18.90
CA ASP A 333 -14.79 21.47 -20.31
C ASP A 333 -14.94 20.29 -21.29
N TRP A 334 -15.41 19.12 -20.82
CA TRP A 334 -15.65 17.97 -21.69
C TRP A 334 -16.71 18.28 -22.76
N PRO A 335 -16.40 18.16 -24.06
CA PRO A 335 -17.38 18.37 -25.11
C PRO A 335 -18.42 17.24 -25.12
N GLN A 336 -19.59 17.50 -25.69
CA GLN A 336 -20.53 16.42 -26.05
C GLN A 336 -20.13 15.85 -27.43
N PRO A 337 -20.18 14.52 -27.65
CA PRO A 337 -20.69 13.45 -26.78
C PRO A 337 -19.66 12.85 -25.81
N VAL A 338 -18.45 13.41 -25.72
CA VAL A 338 -17.34 12.88 -24.89
C VAL A 338 -17.71 12.80 -23.41
N PHE A 339 -18.40 13.82 -22.89
CA PHE A 339 -18.84 13.85 -21.49
C PHE A 339 -19.64 12.59 -21.08
N ASP A 340 -20.50 12.09 -21.96
CA ASP A 340 -21.29 10.88 -21.67
C ASP A 340 -20.40 9.63 -21.55
N HIS A 341 -19.33 9.55 -22.36
CA HIS A 341 -18.34 8.48 -22.29
C HIS A 341 -17.50 8.60 -21.01
N VAL A 342 -17.02 9.79 -20.67
CA VAL A 342 -16.31 10.06 -19.41
C VAL A 342 -17.15 9.64 -18.21
N LEU A 343 -18.44 10.02 -18.20
CA LEU A 343 -19.36 9.67 -17.12
C LEU A 343 -19.59 8.17 -17.01
N LYS A 344 -19.65 7.45 -18.15
CA LYS A 344 -19.73 5.99 -18.19
C LYS A 344 -18.51 5.36 -17.52
N ILE A 345 -17.29 5.78 -17.90
CA ILE A 345 -16.03 5.29 -17.32
C ILE A 345 -16.01 5.50 -15.79
N VAL A 346 -16.41 6.68 -15.32
CA VAL A 346 -16.47 7.00 -13.89
C VAL A 346 -17.47 6.09 -13.16
N LYS A 347 -18.69 5.89 -13.70
CA LYS A 347 -19.70 5.01 -13.10
C LYS A 347 -19.25 3.55 -13.03
N GLU A 348 -18.65 3.04 -14.10
CA GLU A 348 -18.09 1.68 -14.13
C GLU A 348 -16.97 1.51 -13.11
N SER A 349 -16.14 2.54 -12.93
CA SER A 349 -15.06 2.57 -11.95
C SER A 349 -15.56 2.55 -10.50
N ILE A 350 -16.66 3.23 -10.19
CA ILE A 350 -17.32 3.15 -8.87
C ILE A 350 -17.77 1.72 -8.56
N ALA A 351 -18.32 1.02 -9.56
CA ALA A 351 -18.85 -0.33 -9.45
C ALA A 351 -17.78 -1.44 -9.56
N ASN A 352 -16.52 -1.11 -9.86
CA ASN A 352 -15.46 -2.09 -10.09
C ASN A 352 -15.02 -2.77 -8.77
N ARG A 353 -15.39 -4.04 -8.59
CA ARG A 353 -15.16 -4.81 -7.35
C ARG A 353 -13.79 -5.49 -7.28
N ARG A 354 -13.00 -5.46 -8.35
CA ARG A 354 -11.68 -6.13 -8.42
C ARG A 354 -10.73 -5.53 -7.37
N PRO A 355 -10.06 -6.35 -6.53
CA PRO A 355 -9.30 -5.88 -5.37
C PRO A 355 -8.28 -4.75 -5.60
N GLN A 356 -7.60 -4.79 -6.74
CA GLN A 356 -6.56 -3.85 -7.13
C GLN A 356 -7.09 -2.43 -7.44
N PHE A 357 -8.37 -2.27 -7.80
CA PHE A 357 -8.97 -0.96 -8.11
C PHE A 357 -9.69 -0.32 -6.92
N ARG A 358 -9.56 -0.87 -5.71
CA ARG A 358 -10.27 -0.36 -4.52
C ARG A 358 -10.04 1.13 -4.29
N LYS A 359 -8.78 1.60 -4.40
CA LYS A 359 -8.42 3.02 -4.26
C LYS A 359 -9.08 3.91 -5.32
N SER A 360 -9.30 3.38 -6.52
CA SER A 360 -9.90 4.12 -7.64
C SER A 360 -11.39 4.34 -7.44
N ARG A 361 -12.08 3.50 -6.66
CA ARG A 361 -13.52 3.65 -6.40
C ARG A 361 -13.82 4.95 -5.65
N ALA A 362 -13.05 5.27 -4.61
CA ALA A 362 -13.20 6.51 -3.86
C ALA A 362 -12.85 7.74 -4.69
N ALA A 363 -11.82 7.64 -5.56
CA ALA A 363 -11.50 8.70 -6.53
C ALA A 363 -12.62 8.88 -7.57
N ALA A 364 -13.23 7.79 -8.05
CA ALA A 364 -14.34 7.84 -9.00
C ALA A 364 -15.61 8.46 -8.40
N ILE A 365 -15.90 8.23 -7.10
CA ILE A 365 -17.00 8.92 -6.40
C ILE A 365 -16.77 10.44 -6.39
N GLN A 366 -15.54 10.88 -6.12
CA GLN A 366 -15.19 12.31 -6.17
C GLN A 366 -15.25 12.86 -7.59
N ALA A 367 -14.75 12.11 -8.58
CA ALA A 367 -14.86 12.48 -9.99
C ALA A 367 -16.32 12.67 -10.41
N PHE A 368 -17.22 11.78 -9.99
CA PHE A 368 -18.65 11.93 -10.23
C PHE A 368 -19.21 13.20 -9.59
N GLN A 369 -18.85 13.50 -8.32
CA GLN A 369 -19.31 14.72 -7.65
C GLN A 369 -18.85 15.98 -8.36
N ASN A 370 -17.61 16.00 -8.87
CA ASN A 370 -17.08 17.15 -9.60
C ASN A 370 -17.76 17.33 -10.97
N LEU A 371 -18.01 16.23 -11.68
CA LEU A 371 -18.62 16.26 -13.02
C LEU A 371 -20.13 16.53 -12.97
N CYS A 372 -20.83 16.03 -11.94
CA CYS A 372 -22.28 16.07 -11.82
C CYS A 372 -22.72 16.39 -10.37
N PRO A 373 -22.36 17.57 -9.82
CA PRO A 373 -22.67 17.90 -8.43
C PRO A 373 -24.18 17.86 -8.15
N ASP A 374 -25.00 18.34 -9.08
CA ASP A 374 -26.46 18.39 -8.95
C ASP A 374 -27.12 17.00 -8.91
N LEU A 375 -26.46 15.98 -9.49
CA LEU A 375 -26.98 14.60 -9.53
C LEU A 375 -26.42 13.74 -8.40
N PHE A 376 -25.47 14.25 -7.61
CA PHE A 376 -24.76 13.44 -6.63
C PHE A 376 -25.67 12.93 -5.51
N ILE A 377 -26.55 13.79 -4.99
CA ILE A 377 -27.46 13.44 -3.89
C ILE A 377 -28.37 12.27 -4.27
N ASP A 378 -28.90 12.27 -5.49
CA ASP A 378 -29.76 11.20 -5.99
C ASP A 378 -28.97 9.93 -6.37
N SER A 379 -27.70 10.08 -6.73
CA SER A 379 -26.88 8.98 -7.26
C SER A 379 -26.12 8.21 -6.17
N PHE A 380 -25.63 8.87 -5.12
CA PHE A 380 -24.74 8.24 -4.14
C PHE A 380 -25.31 6.99 -3.44
N PRO A 381 -26.63 6.84 -3.20
CA PRO A 381 -27.16 5.60 -2.62
C PRO A 381 -26.79 4.36 -3.44
N HIS A 382 -26.69 4.49 -4.77
CA HIS A 382 -26.28 3.40 -5.66
C HIS A 382 -24.78 3.10 -5.55
N PHE A 383 -23.95 4.10 -5.27
CA PHE A 383 -22.51 3.93 -5.10
C PHE A 383 -22.18 3.13 -3.83
N LEU A 384 -23.09 3.18 -2.85
CA LEU A 384 -22.99 2.53 -1.55
C LEU A 384 -23.90 1.30 -1.43
N ASP A 385 -24.42 0.76 -2.53
CA ASP A 385 -25.21 -0.48 -2.51
C ASP A 385 -24.39 -1.62 -1.88
N GLU A 386 -24.98 -2.33 -0.93
CA GLU A 386 -24.32 -3.41 -0.18
C GLU A 386 -23.76 -4.51 -1.09
N LYS A 387 -24.39 -4.76 -2.25
CA LYS A 387 -23.90 -5.74 -3.24
C LYS A 387 -22.56 -5.35 -3.86
N LEU A 388 -22.23 -4.06 -3.84
CA LEU A 388 -20.94 -3.54 -4.30
C LEU A 388 -19.85 -3.63 -3.22
N ASP A 389 -20.19 -4.02 -1.99
CA ASP A 389 -19.28 -4.08 -0.84
C ASP A 389 -18.40 -2.82 -0.76
N PRO A 390 -19.02 -1.63 -0.55
CA PRO A 390 -18.31 -0.37 -0.59
C PRO A 390 -17.34 -0.29 0.59
N PRO A 391 -16.04 -0.07 0.33
CA PRO A 391 -15.07 0.05 1.40
C PRO A 391 -15.25 1.36 2.18
N TRP A 392 -14.60 1.45 3.35
CA TRP A 392 -14.73 2.61 4.24
C TRP A 392 -14.37 3.94 3.55
N ASP A 393 -13.37 3.93 2.68
CA ASP A 393 -12.88 5.08 1.93
C ASP A 393 -13.90 5.57 0.89
N CYS A 394 -14.73 4.68 0.33
CA CYS A 394 -15.88 5.10 -0.49
C CYS A 394 -16.93 5.81 0.36
N ARG A 395 -17.28 5.26 1.53
CA ARG A 395 -18.28 5.86 2.43
C ARG A 395 -17.81 7.20 2.98
N TYR A 396 -16.53 7.28 3.39
CA TYR A 396 -15.88 8.52 3.79
C TYR A 396 -15.91 9.55 2.66
N ALA A 397 -15.50 9.16 1.45
CA ALA A 397 -15.50 10.06 0.29
C ALA A 397 -16.92 10.56 -0.03
N THR A 398 -17.96 9.74 0.14
CA THR A 398 -19.35 10.17 0.00
C THR A 398 -19.71 11.26 1.02
N VAL A 399 -19.42 11.08 2.31
CA VAL A 399 -19.67 12.10 3.33
C VAL A 399 -18.95 13.41 2.97
N MET A 400 -17.68 13.31 2.58
CA MET A 400 -16.87 14.44 2.16
C MET A 400 -17.44 15.15 0.91
N CYS A 401 -17.95 14.39 -0.07
CA CYS A 401 -18.58 14.92 -1.28
C CYS A 401 -19.89 15.67 -0.94
N VAL A 402 -20.77 15.08 -0.12
CA VAL A 402 -22.03 15.73 0.30
C VAL A 402 -21.77 17.04 1.03
N ASP A 403 -20.76 17.07 1.90
CA ASP A 403 -20.36 18.26 2.64
C ASP A 403 -20.00 19.44 1.71
N ARG A 404 -19.28 19.16 0.60
CA ARG A 404 -18.83 20.17 -0.38
C ARG A 404 -19.90 20.69 -1.32
N ILE A 405 -21.01 19.98 -1.51
CA ILE A 405 -22.04 20.40 -2.46
C ILE A 405 -22.71 21.67 -1.94
N SER A 406 -22.72 22.71 -2.77
CA SER A 406 -23.45 23.95 -2.47
C SER A 406 -24.90 23.84 -2.93
N GLY A 407 -25.82 24.56 -2.26
CA GLY A 407 -27.23 24.64 -2.69
C GLY A 407 -28.14 23.48 -2.26
N VAL A 408 -27.61 22.45 -1.62
CA VAL A 408 -28.42 21.39 -0.97
C VAL A 408 -28.90 21.88 0.39
N ASP A 409 -30.18 21.65 0.68
CA ASP A 409 -30.80 22.03 1.95
C ASP A 409 -30.06 21.42 3.15
N LYS A 410 -29.88 22.23 4.21
CA LYS A 410 -29.14 21.84 5.41
C LYS A 410 -29.78 20.63 6.12
N VAL A 411 -31.10 20.55 6.16
CA VAL A 411 -31.82 19.41 6.78
C VAL A 411 -31.54 18.14 5.98
N VAL A 412 -31.53 18.22 4.65
CA VAL A 412 -31.18 17.09 3.79
C VAL A 412 -29.75 16.62 4.05
N LYS A 413 -28.78 17.54 4.17
CA LYS A 413 -27.40 17.19 4.53
C LYS A 413 -27.31 16.53 5.91
N GLU A 414 -27.99 17.08 6.92
CA GLU A 414 -28.04 16.52 8.27
C GLU A 414 -28.62 15.09 8.28
N GLU A 415 -29.74 14.86 7.59
CA GLU A 415 -30.33 13.52 7.43
C GLU A 415 -29.34 12.54 6.80
N ILE A 416 -28.59 12.97 5.77
CA ILE A 416 -27.56 12.15 5.15
C ILE A 416 -26.44 11.83 6.13
N PHE A 417 -25.87 12.83 6.81
CA PHE A 417 -24.75 12.61 7.73
C PHE A 417 -25.11 11.74 8.93
N ASN A 418 -26.34 11.86 9.44
CA ASN A 418 -26.85 11.01 10.52
C ASN A 418 -26.83 9.52 10.15
N ARG A 419 -26.89 9.15 8.87
CA ARG A 419 -26.77 7.75 8.43
C ARG A 419 -25.36 7.17 8.62
N PHE A 420 -24.34 8.01 8.77
CA PHE A 420 -22.95 7.61 8.89
C PHE A 420 -22.40 7.74 10.32
N ILE A 421 -23.18 8.28 11.26
CA ILE A 421 -22.73 8.48 12.64
C ILE A 421 -22.49 7.16 13.38
N GLU A 422 -23.19 6.10 12.98
CA GLU A 422 -23.05 4.72 13.49
C GLU A 422 -22.27 3.81 12.52
N ASP A 423 -21.50 4.36 11.57
CA ASP A 423 -20.72 3.55 10.64
C ASP A 423 -19.71 2.66 11.39
N SER A 424 -19.53 1.43 10.91
CA SER A 424 -18.54 0.50 11.46
C SER A 424 -17.10 1.05 11.50
N ASP A 425 -16.72 1.95 10.59
CA ASP A 425 -15.37 2.51 10.52
C ASP A 425 -15.28 3.86 11.28
N PRO A 426 -14.34 4.01 12.24
CA PRO A 426 -14.22 5.23 13.05
C PRO A 426 -13.91 6.50 12.26
N PHE A 427 -13.22 6.40 11.12
CA PHE A 427 -12.93 7.57 10.29
C PHE A 427 -14.19 8.09 9.62
N VAL A 428 -15.10 7.19 9.20
CA VAL A 428 -16.37 7.57 8.59
C VAL A 428 -17.27 8.26 9.62
N ARG A 429 -17.38 7.70 10.84
CA ARG A 429 -18.11 8.34 11.94
C ARG A 429 -17.58 9.73 12.27
N ALA A 430 -16.27 9.85 12.46
CA ALA A 430 -15.63 11.12 12.79
C ALA A 430 -15.84 12.18 11.71
N ARG A 431 -15.77 11.79 10.42
CA ARG A 431 -16.02 12.72 9.31
C ARG A 431 -17.47 13.17 9.24
N ALA A 432 -18.42 12.28 9.50
CA ALA A 432 -19.85 12.60 9.56
C ALA A 432 -20.17 13.54 10.74
N ALA A 433 -19.59 13.27 11.91
CA ALA A 433 -19.71 14.13 13.09
C ALA A 433 -19.17 15.55 12.80
N LYS A 434 -18.00 15.66 12.15
CA LYS A 434 -17.44 16.95 11.70
C LYS A 434 -18.40 17.69 10.76
N SER A 435 -19.01 17.01 9.78
CA SER A 435 -19.97 17.65 8.88
C SER A 435 -21.22 18.15 9.61
N LEU A 436 -21.74 17.38 10.57
CA LEU A 436 -22.91 17.79 11.37
C LEU A 436 -22.60 19.03 12.22
N ALA A 437 -21.43 19.09 12.84
CA ALA A 437 -21.00 20.25 13.62
C ALA A 437 -20.87 21.51 12.76
N ASN A 438 -20.31 21.38 11.55
CA ASN A 438 -20.22 22.50 10.59
C ASN A 438 -21.59 22.94 10.07
N SER A 439 -22.56 22.03 9.99
CA SER A 439 -23.92 22.40 9.62
C SER A 439 -24.57 23.27 10.70
N THR A 440 -24.29 23.08 11.99
CA THR A 440 -24.98 23.79 13.08
C THR A 440 -24.57 25.26 13.27
N ASP A 441 -23.40 25.65 12.78
CA ASP A 441 -22.91 27.03 12.74
C ASP A 441 -23.47 27.81 11.53
#